data_AF-A0A820MZA4-F1
#
_entry.id   AF-A0A820MZA4-F1
#
_cell.length_a   1.000
_cell.length_b   1.000
_cell.length_c   1.000
_cell.angle_alpha   90.00
_cell.angle_beta   90.00
_cell.angle_gamma   90.00
#
_symmetry.space_group_name_H-M   'P 1'
#
loop_
_entity.id
_entity.type
_entity.pdbx_description
1 polymer ?
#
loop_
_entity_poly.entity_id
_entity_poly.type
_entity_poly.pdbx_seq_one_letter_code
_entity_poly.pdbx_strand_id
1 'polypeptide(L)'
;MDTNSTPSSIIVRSYQPSDLPACQAIFTEAHLGYNSPMVHINFILQADMADIEKNYLQIPGGHWWVAVSTEDNRIVGQVAVLPMRLGDSSYYSEAPEEQRDQICELIRMLGKNQILINFKVTYLQTSK
;
A
#
# COMPACT_ATOMS: atom_id res chain seq x y z
N MET A 1 36.24 -18.20 -2.05
CA MET A 1 35.09 -19.02 -1.58
C MET A 1 33.86 -18.28 -2.05
N ASP A 2 33.33 -18.72 -3.17
CA ASP A 2 32.23 -18.04 -3.86
C ASP A 2 30.94 -18.38 -3.13
N THR A 3 30.29 -17.37 -2.54
CA THR A 3 28.95 -17.47 -2.00
C THR A 3 27.99 -17.57 -3.16
N ASN A 4 27.69 -18.80 -3.59
CA ASN A 4 26.54 -19.11 -4.44
C ASN A 4 25.25 -18.81 -3.64
N SER A 5 24.90 -17.53 -3.55
CA SER A 5 23.56 -17.10 -3.17
C SER A 5 22.64 -17.55 -4.30
N THR A 6 21.84 -18.58 -4.04
CA THR A 6 20.67 -18.86 -4.87
C THR A 6 19.87 -17.57 -4.96
N PRO A 7 19.44 -17.12 -6.15
CA PRO A 7 18.65 -15.91 -6.25
C PRO A 7 17.33 -16.11 -5.50
N SER A 8 17.07 -15.25 -4.53
CA SER A 8 15.84 -15.24 -3.76
C SER A 8 14.65 -15.07 -4.69
N SER A 9 13.78 -16.06 -4.75
CA SER A 9 12.56 -15.99 -5.54
C SER A 9 11.46 -15.32 -4.71
N ILE A 10 10.71 -14.42 -5.35
CA ILE A 10 9.60 -13.69 -4.74
C ILE A 10 8.30 -14.11 -5.44
N ILE A 11 7.28 -14.44 -4.65
CA ILE A 11 5.93 -14.69 -5.14
C ILE A 11 5.05 -13.52 -4.74
N VAL A 12 4.38 -12.90 -5.72
CA VAL A 12 3.32 -11.93 -5.47
C VAL A 12 1.99 -12.65 -5.44
N ARG A 13 1.21 -12.45 -4.38
CA ARG A 13 -0.13 -13.02 -4.23
C ARG A 13 -1.08 -12.04 -3.55
N SER A 14 -2.38 -12.27 -3.68
CA SER A 14 -3.39 -11.55 -2.91
C SER A 14 -3.20 -11.80 -1.41
N TYR A 15 -3.44 -10.77 -0.63
CA TYR A 15 -3.50 -10.81 0.83
C TYR A 15 -4.41 -11.93 1.33
N GLN A 16 -4.02 -12.53 2.46
CA GLN A 16 -4.81 -13.45 3.27
C GLN A 16 -4.92 -12.89 4.70
N PRO A 17 -6.01 -13.16 5.45
CA PRO A 17 -6.16 -12.65 6.82
C PRO A 17 -4.98 -12.98 7.75
N SER A 18 -4.33 -14.12 7.54
CA SER A 18 -3.12 -14.53 8.29
C SER A 18 -1.91 -13.61 8.07
N ASP A 19 -1.89 -12.84 6.99
CA ASP A 19 -0.80 -11.92 6.66
C ASP A 19 -0.83 -10.64 7.49
N LEU A 20 -1.95 -10.34 8.19
CA LEU A 20 -2.15 -9.06 8.87
C LEU A 20 -1.00 -8.65 9.80
N PRO A 21 -0.51 -9.52 10.71
CA PRO A 21 0.53 -9.12 11.65
C PRO A 21 1.84 -8.77 10.93
N ALA A 22 2.20 -9.53 9.90
CA ALA A 22 3.40 -9.29 9.10
C ALA A 22 3.28 -8.02 8.26
N CYS A 23 2.11 -7.76 7.68
CA CYS A 23 1.81 -6.52 6.95
C CYS A 23 1.95 -5.29 7.86
N GLN A 24 1.38 -5.33 9.06
CA GLN A 24 1.48 -4.24 10.05
C GLN A 24 2.92 -4.03 10.53
N ALA A 25 3.69 -5.11 10.69
CA ALA A 25 5.09 -5.04 11.08
C ALA A 25 5.95 -4.33 10.02
N ILE A 26 5.91 -4.78 8.76
CA ILE A 26 6.72 -4.15 7.69
C ILE A 26 6.27 -2.70 7.44
N PHE A 27 4.98 -2.41 7.58
CA PHE A 27 4.43 -1.06 7.48
C PHE A 27 5.06 -0.13 8.52
N THR A 28 5.03 -0.56 9.77
CA THR A 28 5.57 0.17 10.92
C THR A 28 7.07 0.38 10.78
N GLU A 29 7.80 -0.68 10.46
CA GLU A 29 9.26 -0.64 10.30
C GLU A 29 9.69 0.35 9.23
N ALA A 30 9.07 0.30 8.03
CA ALA A 30 9.43 1.22 6.96
C ALA A 30 9.08 2.67 7.29
N HIS A 31 7.91 2.93 7.89
CA HIS A 31 7.51 4.30 8.23
C HIS A 31 8.36 4.89 9.35
N LEU A 32 8.79 4.07 10.32
CA LEU A 32 9.81 4.47 11.29
C LEU A 32 11.14 4.79 10.60
N GLY A 33 11.56 3.99 9.61
CA GLY A 33 12.75 4.26 8.78
C GLY A 33 12.67 5.58 8.01
N TYR A 34 11.47 6.00 7.61
CA TYR A 34 11.21 7.30 6.99
C TYR A 34 10.97 8.45 7.98
N ASN A 35 11.17 8.24 9.28
CA ASN A 35 10.88 9.23 10.34
C ASN A 35 9.41 9.70 10.36
N SER A 36 8.47 8.86 9.96
CA SER A 36 7.04 9.18 10.04
C SER A 36 6.61 9.30 11.51
N PRO A 37 5.76 10.28 11.87
CA PRO A 37 5.24 10.40 13.22
C PRO A 37 4.46 9.15 13.65
N MET A 38 4.66 8.69 14.89
CA MET A 38 3.94 7.52 15.42
C MET A 38 2.41 7.69 15.39
N VAL A 39 1.93 8.94 15.50
CA VAL A 39 0.50 9.26 15.35
C VAL A 39 -0.02 8.92 13.96
N HIS A 40 0.75 9.17 12.90
CA HIS A 40 0.39 8.80 11.53
C HIS A 40 0.38 7.28 11.35
N ILE A 41 1.40 6.60 11.89
CA ILE A 41 1.50 5.14 11.83
C ILE A 41 0.28 4.49 12.51
N ASN A 42 -0.02 4.90 13.75
CA ASN A 42 -1.15 4.38 14.51
C ASN A 42 -2.49 4.66 13.83
N PHE A 43 -2.66 5.84 13.23
CA PHE A 43 -3.88 6.17 12.48
C PHE A 43 -4.12 5.16 11.36
N ILE A 44 -3.10 4.84 10.56
CA ILE A 44 -3.21 3.88 9.46
C ILE A 44 -3.44 2.45 9.98
N LEU A 45 -2.76 2.06 11.06
CA LEU A 45 -2.93 0.75 11.70
C LEU A 45 -4.36 0.54 12.23
N GLN A 46 -4.98 1.60 12.76
CA GLN A 46 -6.31 1.57 13.36
C GLN A 46 -7.44 1.87 12.37
N ALA A 47 -7.12 2.42 11.19
CA ALA A 47 -8.08 2.67 10.12
C ALA A 47 -7.88 1.64 9.00
N ASP A 48 -7.06 1.96 8.00
CA ASP A 48 -6.88 1.18 6.78
C ASP A 48 -6.53 -0.29 7.06
N MET A 49 -5.59 -0.53 7.98
CA MET A 49 -5.10 -1.88 8.28
C MET A 49 -5.82 -2.57 9.45
N ALA A 50 -6.87 -1.96 10.03
CA ALA A 50 -7.64 -2.62 11.08
C ALA A 50 -8.49 -3.77 10.53
N ASP A 51 -8.94 -3.64 9.27
CA ASP A 51 -9.73 -4.65 8.55
C ASP A 51 -9.48 -4.50 7.04
N ILE A 52 -8.37 -5.08 6.56
CA ILE A 52 -7.97 -5.00 5.14
C ILE A 52 -9.02 -5.62 4.23
N GLU A 53 -9.68 -6.68 4.67
CA GLU A 53 -10.70 -7.35 3.86
C GLU A 53 -11.86 -6.41 3.57
N LYS A 54 -12.42 -5.78 4.61
CA LYS A 54 -13.50 -4.81 4.48
C LYS A 54 -13.06 -3.54 3.74
N ASN A 55 -11.88 -3.02 4.07
CA ASN A 55 -11.43 -1.71 3.59
C ASN A 55 -10.87 -1.75 2.16
N TYR A 56 -10.45 -2.92 1.67
CA TYR A 56 -9.84 -3.06 0.34
C TYR A 56 -10.46 -4.18 -0.49
N LEU A 57 -10.52 -5.40 0.03
CA LEU A 57 -10.88 -6.57 -0.78
C LEU A 57 -12.38 -6.65 -1.12
N GLN A 58 -13.24 -6.13 -0.25
CA GLN A 58 -14.69 -6.05 -0.47
C GLN A 58 -15.10 -4.81 -1.28
N ILE A 59 -14.18 -3.88 -1.52
CA ILE A 59 -14.43 -2.71 -2.38
C ILE A 59 -14.23 -3.13 -3.84
N PRO A 60 -15.23 -2.95 -4.72
CA PRO A 60 -15.07 -3.28 -6.13
C PRO A 60 -13.87 -2.55 -6.77
N GLY A 61 -12.90 -3.29 -7.30
CA GLY A 61 -11.66 -2.75 -7.87
C GLY A 61 -10.55 -2.46 -6.85
N GLY A 62 -10.79 -2.73 -5.56
CA GLY A 62 -9.78 -2.66 -4.51
C GLY A 62 -8.97 -3.95 -4.42
N HIS A 63 -7.69 -3.83 -4.12
CA HIS A 63 -6.77 -4.95 -4.00
C HIS A 63 -5.73 -4.72 -2.90
N TRP A 64 -5.27 -5.81 -2.29
CA TRP A 64 -4.07 -5.80 -1.45
C TRP A 64 -3.21 -6.99 -1.87
N TRP A 65 -1.99 -6.71 -2.33
CA TRP A 65 -1.02 -7.72 -2.72
C TRP A 65 0.16 -7.72 -1.77
N VAL A 66 0.70 -8.91 -1.53
CA VAL A 66 1.88 -9.13 -0.71
C VAL A 66 2.95 -9.81 -1.56
N ALA A 67 4.19 -9.38 -1.38
CA ALA A 67 5.38 -10.02 -1.93
C ALA A 67 5.97 -10.92 -0.86
N VAL A 68 6.06 -12.22 -1.14
CA VAL A 68 6.50 -13.25 -0.19
C VAL A 68 7.80 -13.86 -0.70
N SER A 69 8.81 -13.88 0.16
CA SER A 69 10.06 -14.60 -0.10
C SER A 69 9.81 -16.10 -0.03
N THR A 70 10.24 -16.84 -1.06
CA THR A 70 10.10 -18.30 -1.09
C THR A 70 11.09 -19.03 -0.19
N GLU A 71 12.12 -18.33 0.31
CA GLU A 71 13.16 -18.92 1.15
C GLU A 71 12.68 -19.15 2.59
N ASP A 72 11.98 -18.16 3.14
CA ASP A 72 11.58 -18.07 4.56
C ASP A 72 10.07 -17.84 4.74
N ASN A 73 9.32 -17.79 3.64
CA ASN A 73 7.88 -17.48 3.61
C ASN A 73 7.52 -16.14 4.27
N ARG A 74 8.48 -15.21 4.31
CA ARG A 74 8.32 -13.90 4.93
C ARG A 74 7.75 -12.90 3.93
N ILE A 75 6.85 -12.04 4.40
CA ILE A 75 6.39 -10.89 3.62
C ILE A 75 7.51 -9.85 3.57
N VAL A 76 7.97 -9.52 2.38
CA VAL A 76 9.06 -8.56 2.12
C VAL A 76 8.55 -7.25 1.54
N GLY A 77 7.30 -7.22 1.11
CA GLY A 77 6.65 -6.01 0.66
C GLY A 77 5.15 -6.17 0.49
N GLN A 78 4.48 -5.05 0.35
CA GLN A 78 3.03 -4.99 0.14
C GLN A 78 2.65 -3.77 -0.68
N VAL A 79 1.49 -3.89 -1.34
CA VAL A 79 0.84 -2.79 -2.04
C VAL A 79 -0.68 -2.90 -1.83
N ALA A 80 -1.27 -1.77 -1.46
CA ALA A 80 -2.71 -1.60 -1.36
C ALA A 80 -3.18 -0.75 -2.53
N VAL A 81 -4.34 -1.04 -3.09
CA VAL A 81 -4.94 -0.34 -4.22
C VAL A 81 -6.42 -0.12 -3.93
N LEU A 82 -6.89 1.11 -4.12
CA LEU A 82 -8.31 1.43 -4.14
C LEU A 82 -8.64 2.25 -5.38
N PRO A 83 -9.80 2.03 -6.00
CA PRO A 83 -10.26 2.88 -7.08
C PRO A 83 -10.60 4.26 -6.50
N MET A 84 -10.08 5.29 -7.13
CA MET A 84 -10.46 6.65 -6.76
C MET A 84 -11.94 6.90 -7.05
N ARG A 85 -12.58 7.60 -6.11
CA ARG A 85 -13.94 8.13 -6.29
C ARG A 85 -13.85 9.63 -6.54
N LEU A 86 -14.56 10.10 -7.57
CA LEU A 86 -14.78 11.53 -7.78
C LEU A 86 -15.39 12.13 -6.51
N GLY A 87 -14.73 13.14 -5.93
CA GLY A 87 -15.18 13.79 -4.69
C GLY A 87 -14.65 13.20 -3.38
N ASP A 88 -13.69 12.27 -3.40
CA ASP A 88 -13.06 11.76 -2.19
C ASP A 88 -12.18 12.83 -1.50
N SER A 89 -12.61 13.31 -0.33
CA SER A 89 -11.95 14.37 0.44
C SER A 89 -10.52 14.05 0.88
N SER A 90 -10.15 12.77 0.97
CA SER A 90 -8.82 12.33 1.40
C SER A 90 -7.69 12.80 0.46
N TYR A 91 -8.01 13.12 -0.79
CA TYR A 91 -7.07 13.63 -1.78
C TYR A 91 -7.00 15.16 -1.85
N TYR A 92 -8.04 15.84 -1.36
CA TYR A 92 -8.14 17.30 -1.44
C TYR A 92 -7.71 18.00 -0.16
N SER A 93 -7.55 17.28 0.95
CA SER A 93 -7.22 17.84 2.26
C SER A 93 -5.92 18.66 2.24
N GLU A 94 -4.95 18.25 1.42
CA GLU A 94 -3.65 18.93 1.28
C GLU A 94 -3.53 19.75 -0.01
N ALA A 95 -4.44 19.57 -0.98
CA ALA A 95 -4.43 20.33 -2.23
C ALA A 95 -5.05 21.73 -2.05
N PRO A 96 -4.39 22.81 -2.53
CA PRO A 96 -4.98 24.14 -2.58
C PRO A 96 -6.32 24.12 -3.32
N GLU A 97 -7.31 24.85 -2.81
CA GLU A 97 -8.70 24.84 -3.31
C GLU A 97 -8.78 25.06 -4.84
N GLU A 98 -7.95 25.96 -5.35
CA GLU A 98 -7.83 26.30 -6.78
C GLU A 98 -7.32 25.16 -7.67
N GLN A 99 -6.59 24.19 -7.10
CA GLN A 99 -6.07 23.03 -7.82
C GLN A 99 -7.00 21.83 -7.76
N ARG A 100 -8.00 21.84 -6.87
CA ARG A 100 -8.96 20.74 -6.70
C ARG A 100 -9.79 20.53 -7.97
N ASP A 101 -10.20 21.63 -8.62
CA ASP A 101 -10.95 21.60 -9.88
C ASP A 101 -10.11 21.07 -11.05
N GLN A 102 -8.81 21.37 -11.09
CA GLN A 102 -7.89 20.84 -12.10
C GLN A 102 -7.63 19.35 -11.92
N ILE A 103 -7.52 18.88 -10.66
CA ILE A 103 -7.44 17.46 -10.31
C ILE A 103 -8.74 16.75 -10.72
N CYS A 104 -9.90 17.35 -10.46
CA CYS A 104 -11.21 16.84 -10.89
C CYS A 104 -11.31 16.73 -12.42
N GLU A 105 -10.86 17.74 -13.17
CA GLU A 105 -10.86 17.70 -14.63
C GLU A 105 -9.85 16.69 -15.20
N LEU A 106 -8.67 16.53 -14.60
CA LEU A 106 -7.74 15.44 -14.94
C LEU A 106 -8.40 14.06 -14.76
N ILE A 107 -9.10 13.83 -13.64
CA ILE A 107 -9.84 12.58 -13.37
C ILE A 107 -10.98 12.37 -14.38
N ARG A 108 -11.69 13.45 -14.73
CA ARG A 108 -12.77 13.44 -15.73
C ARG A 108 -12.23 13.16 -17.15
N MET A 109 -11.09 13.74 -17.51
CA MET A 109 -10.41 13.58 -18.80
C MET A 109 -9.76 12.20 -18.97
N LEU A 110 -9.32 11.55 -17.88
CA LEU A 110 -8.74 10.20 -17.91
C LEU A 110 -9.78 9.08 -18.13
N GLY A 111 -11.08 9.41 -18.13
CA GLY A 111 -12.16 8.52 -18.55
C GLY A 111 -12.52 7.43 -17.52
N LYS A 112 -13.76 6.94 -17.61
CA LYS A 112 -14.45 6.06 -16.63
C LYS A 112 -13.79 4.70 -16.32
N ASN A 113 -12.62 4.41 -16.91
CA ASN A 113 -11.97 3.09 -16.85
C ASN A 113 -10.49 3.14 -16.42
N GLN A 114 -9.99 4.27 -15.91
CA GLN A 114 -8.61 4.33 -15.41
C GLN A 114 -8.59 4.42 -13.88
N ILE A 115 -8.13 3.34 -13.25
CA ILE A 115 -7.85 3.25 -11.83
C ILE A 115 -6.63 4.14 -11.57
N LEU A 116 -6.83 5.33 -10.97
CA LEU A 116 -5.74 5.94 -10.24
C LEU A 116 -5.51 5.10 -8.99
N ILE A 117 -4.31 4.57 -8.85
CA ILE A 117 -3.91 3.66 -7.79
C ILE A 117 -3.19 4.49 -6.72
N ASN A 118 -3.72 4.51 -5.50
CA ASN A 118 -2.90 4.94 -4.35
C ASN A 118 -1.83 3.87 -4.11
N PHE A 119 -0.56 4.19 -4.32
CA PHE A 119 0.52 3.25 -4.07
C PHE A 119 1.08 3.48 -2.66
N LYS A 120 0.74 2.61 -1.72
CA LYS A 120 1.54 2.46 -0.50
C LYS A 120 2.49 1.29 -0.67
N VAL A 121 3.61 1.56 -1.32
CA VAL A 121 4.69 0.57 -1.49
C VAL A 121 5.53 0.61 -0.22
N THR A 122 5.58 -0.52 0.47
CA THR A 122 6.50 -0.72 1.58
C THR A 122 7.40 -1.90 1.25
N TYR A 123 8.71 -1.70 1.33
CA TYR A 123 9.71 -2.75 1.17
C TYR A 123 10.77 -2.60 2.25
N LEU A 124 11.34 -3.72 2.67
CA LEU A 124 12.50 -3.71 3.55
C LEU A 124 13.74 -3.37 2.72
N GLN A 125 14.38 -2.24 3.02
CA GLN A 125 15.75 -2.02 2.54
C GLN A 125 16.69 -2.94 3.30
N THR A 126 17.15 -4.00 2.63
CA THR A 126 18.31 -4.74 3.12
C THR A 126 19.55 -3.89 2.85
N SER A 127 20.14 -3.30 3.90
CA SER A 127 21.49 -2.73 3.84
C SER A 127 22.47 -3.84 3.44
N LYS A 128 23.26 -3.59 2.39
CA LYS A 128 24.43 -4.40 2.05
C LYS A 128 25.57 -4.14 3.03
#